data_AF-A0AAE0Q7P4-F1
#
_entry.id   AF-A0AAE0Q7P4-F1
#
_cell.length_a   1.000
_cell.length_b   1.000
_cell.length_c   1.000
_cell.angle_alpha   90.00
_cell.angle_beta   90.00
_cell.angle_gamma   90.00
#
_symmetry.space_group_name_H-M   'P 1'
#
loop_
_entity.id
_entity.type
_entity.pdbx_description
1 polymer ?
#
loop_
_entity_poly.entity_id
_entity_poly.type
_entity_poly.pdbx_seq_one_letter_code
_entity_poly.pdbx_strand_id
1 'polypeptide(L)'
;MHGGGGFLIPYIVMLFLEGIPLFYLELAIGQKMRLGSIGTFTSISPYLGGVGFASLVTSTYLCLYYNVINAWSFWYLFHSFQAMLPWAQCPLNSNHTGYLEECEVATPTQYFFFRETLNISSSIDEHGVGIHTGVALCLLLAWSIVYLFIIRGVKSTGKVVYFTATFPYLVLVVYLIRGVTLHGALDGIKYMFTPKLEELVNPQTWINAATQIFFSLGLGFGSLIAFASYNDHNNNFERQAVVVALINSGTSVFASIITFSIYGFKAMFNYESCLDRMRLLLLNTFNLAEDAINKENVTSWINVLNHTHPEQLALIQHKLESCSLEAELDTAVEGTGLAYILYSEAIMNMPASQLWSILYFMMLLMLGMGSMLGNVTAIITPLQDFKILARNFNNATLNGLVCLFCLLLGLGFTTRSGNYWFTVFNEYGATFSLLFIVLIEVLTISYIYGLERFEKDIEDMLGHRPNWYWKIMWVFVSPLLLISLFIFYIINYIQGGTPTYQAWDKTTGKSVRMEYPVYCQIFIALLIVSSISCVPIAAIYAFCLRHKRAVKVCEGVNTVSSTVTP
;
A
#
# COMPACT_ATOMS: atom_id res chain seq x y z
N MET A 1 12.82 8.57 -6.65
CA MET A 1 12.94 8.79 -5.18
C MET A 1 13.96 7.88 -4.50
N HIS A 2 13.99 6.56 -4.73
CA HIS A 2 15.00 5.66 -4.11
C HIS A 2 16.09 5.16 -5.08
N GLY A 3 16.50 6.04 -6.01
CA GLY A 3 17.60 5.74 -6.94
C GLY A 3 17.26 4.86 -8.14
N GLY A 4 15.97 4.77 -8.50
CA GLY A 4 15.51 4.07 -9.69
C GLY A 4 15.89 2.60 -9.63
N GLY A 5 16.72 2.15 -10.58
CA GLY A 5 17.21 0.78 -10.66
C GLY A 5 18.03 0.36 -9.44
N GLY A 6 18.57 1.33 -8.68
CA GLY A 6 19.27 1.09 -7.42
C GLY A 6 18.38 0.42 -6.37
N PHE A 7 17.07 0.75 -6.31
CA PHE A 7 16.14 0.18 -5.33
C PHE A 7 15.87 -1.33 -5.54
N LEU A 8 16.00 -1.83 -6.78
CA LEU A 8 15.82 -3.25 -7.08
C LEU A 8 16.84 -4.13 -6.36
N ILE A 9 18.04 -3.60 -6.07
CA ILE A 9 19.10 -4.34 -5.38
C ILE A 9 18.67 -4.63 -3.93
N PRO A 10 18.38 -3.64 -3.06
CA PRO A 10 17.83 -3.88 -1.73
C PRO A 10 16.56 -4.74 -1.75
N TYR A 11 15.65 -4.52 -2.71
CA TYR A 11 14.41 -5.28 -2.80
C TYR A 11 14.66 -6.78 -3.02
N ILE A 12 15.52 -7.15 -3.98
CA ILE A 12 15.85 -8.56 -4.27
C ILE A 12 16.63 -9.18 -3.10
N VAL A 13 17.56 -8.44 -2.50
CA VAL A 13 18.31 -8.93 -1.34
C VAL A 13 17.37 -9.21 -0.17
N MET A 14 16.47 -8.28 0.15
CA MET A 14 15.48 -8.44 1.22
C MET A 14 14.48 -9.57 0.93
N LEU A 15 14.13 -9.81 -0.34
CA LEU A 15 13.31 -10.97 -0.73
C LEU A 15 13.95 -12.30 -0.30
N PHE A 16 15.24 -12.49 -0.58
CA PHE A 16 15.94 -13.75 -0.27
C PHE A 16 16.39 -13.86 1.19
N LEU A 17 16.66 -12.75 1.88
CA LEU A 17 17.11 -12.79 3.27
C LEU A 17 15.97 -12.76 4.29
N GLU A 18 14.86 -12.10 3.96
CA GLU A 18 13.70 -11.96 4.85
C GLU A 18 12.44 -12.51 4.23
N GLY A 19 12.06 -12.05 3.03
CA GLY A 19 10.77 -12.37 2.42
C GLY A 19 10.46 -13.86 2.37
N ILE A 20 11.29 -14.64 1.66
CA ILE A 20 11.07 -16.08 1.47
C ILE A 20 11.19 -16.86 2.80
N PRO A 21 12.25 -16.67 3.63
CA PRO A 21 12.37 -17.37 4.91
C PRO A 21 11.21 -17.12 5.86
N LEU A 22 10.76 -15.87 5.99
CA LEU A 22 9.64 -15.52 6.88
C LEU A 22 8.31 -16.04 6.36
N PHE A 23 8.09 -15.95 5.05
CA PHE A 23 6.89 -16.49 4.42
C PHE A 23 6.77 -18.00 4.59
N TYR A 24 7.88 -18.73 4.44
CA TYR A 24 7.93 -20.16 4.77
C TYR A 24 7.52 -20.41 6.22
N LEU A 25 8.09 -19.64 7.14
CA LEU A 25 7.90 -19.83 8.58
C LEU A 25 6.44 -19.62 9.00
N GLU A 26 5.77 -18.58 8.47
CA GLU A 26 4.35 -18.34 8.72
C GLU A 26 3.44 -19.43 8.13
N LEU A 27 3.72 -19.90 6.91
CA LEU A 27 2.95 -21.00 6.32
C LEU A 27 3.11 -22.31 7.10
N ALA A 28 4.34 -22.63 7.51
CA ALA A 28 4.64 -23.84 8.27
C ALA A 28 3.93 -23.85 9.63
N ILE A 29 4.00 -22.74 10.38
CA ILE A 29 3.37 -22.67 11.70
C ILE A 29 1.84 -22.68 11.59
N GLY A 30 1.27 -21.98 10.60
CA GLY A 30 -0.17 -21.98 10.35
C GLY A 30 -0.71 -23.36 10.01
N GLN A 31 -0.03 -24.08 9.11
CA GLN A 31 -0.41 -25.44 8.72
C GLN A 31 -0.30 -26.43 9.89
N LYS A 32 0.74 -26.29 10.73
CA LYS A 32 0.94 -27.15 11.91
C LYS A 32 -0.12 -26.92 12.98
N MET A 33 -0.41 -25.66 13.31
CA MET A 33 -1.27 -25.31 14.44
C MET A 33 -2.76 -25.40 14.12
N ARG A 34 -3.14 -25.17 12.86
CA ARG A 34 -4.55 -25.19 12.40
C ARG A 34 -5.48 -24.24 13.19
N LEU A 35 -4.92 -23.11 13.62
CA LEU A 35 -5.61 -22.06 14.37
C LEU A 35 -5.35 -20.69 13.70
N GLY A 36 -6.12 -19.68 14.06
CA GLY A 36 -5.79 -18.30 13.72
C GLY A 36 -4.49 -17.81 14.38
N SER A 37 -4.08 -16.57 14.09
CA SER A 37 -2.86 -15.99 14.66
C SER A 37 -2.88 -15.97 16.19
N ILE A 38 -3.99 -15.55 16.81
CA ILE A 38 -4.15 -15.52 18.27
C ILE A 38 -4.06 -16.93 18.86
N GLY A 39 -4.79 -17.91 18.32
CA GLY A 39 -4.76 -19.29 18.78
C GLY A 39 -3.39 -19.94 18.62
N THR A 40 -2.70 -19.66 17.50
CA THR A 40 -1.35 -20.16 17.20
C THR A 40 -0.33 -19.74 18.25
N PHE A 41 -0.18 -18.44 18.49
CA PHE A 41 0.81 -17.95 19.46
C PHE A 41 0.45 -18.28 20.92
N THR A 42 -0.84 -18.29 21.26
CA THR A 42 -1.30 -18.71 22.60
C THR A 42 -1.01 -20.20 22.87
N SER A 43 -1.06 -21.05 21.84
CA SER A 43 -0.77 -22.48 21.95
C SER A 43 0.72 -22.77 22.11
N ILE A 44 1.59 -21.94 21.53
CA ILE A 44 3.04 -21.98 21.77
C ILE A 44 3.34 -21.59 23.22
N SER A 45 2.83 -20.44 23.66
CA SER A 45 2.97 -19.97 25.03
C SER A 45 1.83 -19.00 25.38
N PRO A 46 1.16 -19.16 26.53
CA PRO A 46 0.10 -18.25 26.96
C PRO A 46 0.51 -16.77 27.05
N TYR A 47 1.81 -16.49 27.19
CA TYR A 47 2.34 -15.12 27.24
C TYR A 47 2.45 -14.45 25.87
N LEU A 48 2.42 -15.22 24.77
CA LEU A 48 2.67 -14.74 23.42
C LEU A 48 1.40 -14.49 22.61
N GLY A 49 0.21 -14.77 23.18
CA GLY A 49 -1.07 -14.50 22.52
C GLY A 49 -1.26 -13.05 22.05
N GLY A 50 -0.53 -12.10 22.66
CA GLY A 50 -0.51 -10.70 22.27
C GLY A 50 0.03 -10.43 20.86
N VAL A 51 0.87 -11.32 20.31
CA VAL A 51 1.37 -11.21 18.93
C VAL A 51 0.20 -11.30 17.94
N GLY A 52 -0.66 -12.30 18.10
CA GLY A 52 -1.86 -12.44 17.27
C GLY A 52 -2.85 -11.28 17.42
N PHE A 53 -2.95 -10.68 18.62
CA PHE A 53 -3.75 -9.47 18.83
C PHE A 53 -3.15 -8.25 18.11
N ALA A 54 -1.83 -8.10 18.13
CA ALA A 54 -1.14 -7.04 17.39
C ALA A 54 -1.38 -7.18 15.87
N SER A 55 -1.30 -8.39 15.33
CA SER A 55 -1.66 -8.68 13.93
C SER A 55 -3.13 -8.37 13.62
N LEU A 56 -4.06 -8.72 14.53
CA LEU A 56 -5.49 -8.41 14.39
C LEU A 56 -5.76 -6.89 14.30
N VAL A 57 -5.14 -6.11 15.20
CA VAL A 57 -5.27 -4.64 15.22
C VAL A 57 -4.67 -4.03 13.96
N THR A 58 -3.47 -4.46 13.57
CA THR A 58 -2.78 -3.96 12.37
C THR A 58 -3.56 -4.29 11.08
N SER A 59 -4.07 -5.51 10.97
CA SER A 59 -4.93 -5.93 9.85
C SER A 59 -6.27 -5.17 9.80
N THR A 60 -6.79 -4.76 10.96
CA THR A 60 -7.97 -3.88 11.04
C THR A 60 -7.65 -2.50 10.46
N TYR A 61 -6.51 -1.90 10.83
CA TYR A 61 -6.08 -0.62 10.25
C TYR A 61 -5.93 -0.70 8.74
N LEU A 62 -5.26 -1.75 8.25
CA LEU A 62 -5.11 -2.00 6.83
C LEU A 62 -6.46 -2.09 6.11
N CYS A 63 -7.39 -2.91 6.63
CA CYS A 63 -8.74 -3.07 6.05
C CYS A 63 -9.51 -1.75 5.92
N LEU A 64 -9.36 -0.86 6.90
CA LEU A 64 -10.11 0.40 6.94
C LEU A 64 -9.76 1.30 5.75
N TYR A 65 -8.47 1.57 5.52
CA TYR A 65 -8.06 2.49 4.47
C TYR A 65 -7.97 1.82 3.09
N TYR A 66 -7.61 0.53 2.99
CA TYR A 66 -7.56 -0.17 1.70
C TYR A 66 -8.92 -0.17 0.99
N ASN A 67 -10.02 -0.36 1.72
CA ASN A 67 -11.33 -0.37 1.09
C ASN A 67 -11.81 1.02 0.65
N VAL A 68 -11.21 2.09 1.18
CA VAL A 68 -11.41 3.46 0.66
C VAL A 68 -10.77 3.60 -0.72
N ILE A 69 -9.61 2.98 -0.96
CA ILE A 69 -8.98 2.93 -2.29
C ILE A 69 -9.91 2.20 -3.28
N ASN A 70 -10.53 1.08 -2.87
CA ASN A 70 -11.53 0.40 -3.70
C ASN A 70 -12.75 1.30 -3.99
N ALA A 71 -13.18 2.12 -3.03
CA ALA A 71 -14.26 3.08 -3.25
C ALA A 71 -13.90 4.14 -4.30
N TRP A 72 -12.67 4.66 -4.26
CA TRP A 72 -12.17 5.56 -5.32
C TRP A 72 -12.06 4.84 -6.66
N SER A 73 -11.63 3.58 -6.70
CA SER A 73 -11.62 2.78 -7.94
C SER A 73 -13.02 2.59 -8.53
N PHE A 74 -14.05 2.36 -7.70
CA PHE A 74 -15.44 2.34 -8.17
C PHE A 74 -15.89 3.68 -8.72
N TRP A 75 -15.57 4.78 -8.02
CA TRP A 75 -15.88 6.12 -8.47
C TRP A 75 -15.35 6.38 -9.88
N TYR A 76 -14.05 6.15 -10.10
CA TYR A 76 -13.43 6.32 -11.42
C TYR A 76 -13.98 5.33 -12.47
N LEU A 77 -14.26 4.08 -12.09
CA LEU A 77 -14.84 3.10 -12.99
C LEU A 77 -16.23 3.55 -13.49
N PHE A 78 -17.11 4.04 -12.61
CA PHE A 78 -18.43 4.52 -13.00
C PHE A 78 -18.34 5.76 -13.90
N HIS A 79 -17.39 6.66 -13.63
CA HIS A 79 -17.11 7.82 -14.47
C HIS A 79 -16.42 7.47 -15.80
N SER A 80 -15.92 6.24 -15.97
CA SER A 80 -15.30 5.77 -17.22
C SER A 80 -16.31 5.34 -18.30
N PHE A 81 -17.60 5.21 -17.98
CA PHE A 81 -18.64 4.81 -18.95
C PHE A 81 -19.16 5.98 -19.81
N GLN A 82 -18.29 6.95 -20.12
CA GLN A 82 -18.60 8.12 -20.94
C GLN A 82 -17.56 8.24 -22.05
N ALA A 83 -17.99 8.69 -23.25
CA ALA A 83 -17.11 8.80 -24.41
C ALA A 83 -15.98 9.82 -24.19
N MET A 84 -16.30 10.93 -23.52
CA MET A 84 -15.32 11.90 -23.03
C MET A 84 -15.15 11.70 -21.53
N LEU A 85 -13.92 11.45 -21.10
CA LEU A 85 -13.63 11.22 -19.69
C LEU A 85 -13.80 12.52 -18.89
N PRO A 86 -14.37 12.48 -17.66
CA PRO A 86 -14.61 13.69 -16.87
C PRO A 86 -13.35 14.49 -16.50
N TRP A 87 -12.20 13.82 -16.44
CA TRP A 87 -10.90 14.44 -16.17
C TRP A 87 -10.14 14.84 -17.44
N ALA A 88 -10.80 14.85 -18.61
CA ALA A 88 -10.16 15.22 -19.87
C ALA A 88 -10.08 16.74 -20.10
N GLN A 89 -11.00 17.52 -19.54
CA GLN A 89 -11.07 18.98 -19.71
C GLN A 89 -11.52 19.66 -18.42
N CYS A 90 -11.10 20.91 -18.25
CA CYS A 90 -11.57 21.73 -17.14
C CYS A 90 -13.04 22.12 -17.32
N PRO A 91 -13.85 22.10 -16.25
CA PRO A 91 -15.20 22.65 -16.29
C PRO A 91 -15.19 24.17 -16.48
N LEU A 92 -16.25 24.69 -17.09
CA LEU A 92 -16.46 26.12 -17.26
C LEU A 92 -16.91 26.76 -15.93
N ASN A 93 -16.60 28.05 -15.79
CA ASN A 93 -17.09 28.88 -14.70
C ASN A 93 -18.62 29.07 -14.80
N SER A 94 -19.26 29.53 -13.71
CA SER A 94 -20.72 29.73 -13.67
C SER A 94 -21.25 30.65 -14.78
N ASN A 95 -20.42 31.58 -15.25
CA ASN A 95 -20.76 32.55 -16.29
C ASN A 95 -20.52 32.00 -17.71
N HIS A 96 -19.99 30.77 -17.86
CA HIS A 96 -19.62 30.13 -19.11
C HIS A 96 -18.68 30.97 -20.00
N THR A 97 -17.86 31.83 -19.40
CA THR A 97 -16.93 32.73 -20.12
C THR A 97 -15.50 32.22 -20.16
N GLY A 98 -15.14 31.30 -19.27
CA GLY A 98 -13.80 30.74 -19.16
C GLY A 98 -13.80 29.49 -18.29
N TYR A 99 -12.64 28.85 -18.16
CA TYR A 99 -12.48 27.70 -17.27
C TYR A 99 -12.45 28.15 -15.80
N LEU A 100 -12.62 27.20 -14.90
CA LEU A 100 -12.39 27.44 -13.48
C LEU A 100 -10.90 27.65 -13.21
N GLU A 101 -10.57 28.76 -12.54
CA GLU A 101 -9.20 29.16 -12.21
C GLU A 101 -8.43 28.06 -11.44
N GLU A 102 -9.07 27.40 -10.47
CA GLU A 102 -8.46 26.28 -9.72
C GLU A 102 -8.05 25.12 -10.65
N CYS A 103 -8.82 24.86 -11.72
CA CYS A 103 -8.52 23.79 -12.67
C CYS A 103 -7.42 24.19 -13.66
N GLU A 104 -7.40 25.45 -14.10
CA GLU A 104 -6.38 25.97 -15.02
C GLU A 104 -4.99 26.00 -14.39
N VAL A 105 -4.89 26.39 -13.12
CA VAL A 105 -3.60 26.45 -12.39
C VAL A 105 -3.08 25.05 -12.03
N ALA A 106 -3.99 24.12 -11.74
CA ALA A 106 -3.64 22.72 -11.51
C ALA A 106 -3.53 21.96 -12.85
N THR A 107 -4.34 20.91 -12.99
CA THR A 107 -4.59 20.20 -14.24
C THR A 107 -6.00 19.60 -14.14
N PRO A 108 -6.68 19.28 -15.26
CA PRO A 108 -7.99 18.63 -15.23
C PRO A 108 -8.04 17.36 -14.37
N THR A 109 -6.97 16.56 -14.38
CA THR A 109 -6.85 15.31 -13.61
C THR A 109 -6.65 15.56 -12.12
N GLN A 110 -5.78 16.50 -11.74
CA GLN A 110 -5.62 16.90 -10.35
C GLN A 110 -6.90 17.53 -9.78
N TYR A 111 -7.56 18.38 -10.56
CA TYR A 111 -8.83 18.98 -10.19
C TYR A 111 -9.90 17.91 -9.94
N PHE A 112 -10.04 16.96 -10.87
CA PHE A 112 -10.99 15.85 -10.71
C PHE A 112 -10.71 14.99 -9.47
N PHE A 113 -9.43 14.76 -9.12
CA PHE A 113 -9.10 14.03 -7.91
C PHE A 113 -9.37 14.85 -6.63
N PHE A 114 -8.81 16.04 -6.49
CA PHE A 114 -8.88 16.80 -5.24
C PHE A 114 -10.24 17.48 -5.01
N ARG A 115 -10.91 17.93 -6.07
CA ARG A 115 -12.18 18.69 -5.96
C ARG A 115 -13.40 17.81 -6.19
N GLU A 116 -13.46 17.05 -7.28
CA GLU A 116 -14.64 16.23 -7.63
C GLU A 116 -14.69 14.91 -6.85
N THR A 117 -13.55 14.22 -6.71
CA THR A 117 -13.52 12.92 -6.02
C THR A 117 -13.47 13.10 -4.50
N LEU A 118 -12.52 13.89 -4.00
CA LEU A 118 -12.28 14.05 -2.56
C LEU A 118 -13.03 15.21 -1.92
N ASN A 119 -13.33 16.27 -2.69
CA ASN A 119 -13.78 17.56 -2.18
C ASN A 119 -12.95 18.04 -0.96
N ILE A 120 -11.63 18.04 -1.13
CA ILE A 120 -10.67 18.18 -0.04
C ILE A 120 -10.71 19.57 0.61
N SER A 121 -10.51 19.61 1.94
CA SER A 121 -10.31 20.84 2.73
C SER A 121 -8.88 21.39 2.61
N SER A 122 -8.65 22.64 3.00
CA SER A 122 -7.31 23.26 2.92
C SER A 122 -6.33 22.64 3.92
N SER A 123 -6.86 22.17 5.05
CA SER A 123 -6.09 21.58 6.15
C SER A 123 -6.87 20.44 6.83
N ILE A 124 -6.17 19.69 7.69
CA ILE A 124 -6.78 18.64 8.51
C ILE A 124 -7.70 19.19 9.62
N ASP A 125 -7.48 20.43 10.06
CA ASP A 125 -8.27 21.12 11.09
C ASP A 125 -9.64 21.57 10.59
N GLU A 126 -9.75 21.83 9.29
CA GLU A 126 -11.02 22.17 8.65
C GLU A 126 -11.90 20.92 8.53
N HIS A 127 -12.63 20.64 9.60
CA HIS A 127 -13.65 19.61 9.63
C HIS A 127 -14.84 20.10 8.81
N GLY A 128 -14.82 19.83 7.51
CA GLY A 128 -16.00 19.98 6.68
C GLY A 128 -17.10 19.08 7.23
N VAL A 129 -18.16 19.69 7.78
CA VAL A 129 -19.34 18.98 8.28
C VAL A 129 -20.12 18.42 7.08
N GLY A 130 -19.64 17.33 6.50
CA GLY A 130 -20.26 16.70 5.34
C GLY A 130 -19.47 15.48 4.87
N ILE A 131 -20.15 14.33 4.83
CA ILE A 131 -19.68 13.13 4.17
C ILE A 131 -19.91 13.29 2.66
N HIS A 132 -18.90 13.03 1.84
CA HIS A 132 -19.06 13.04 0.38
C HIS A 132 -19.91 11.84 -0.06
N THR A 133 -21.19 12.10 -0.34
CA THR A 133 -22.20 11.04 -0.56
C THR A 133 -21.82 10.09 -1.70
N GLY A 134 -21.24 10.60 -2.79
CA GLY A 134 -20.83 9.77 -3.93
C GLY A 134 -19.79 8.71 -3.57
N VAL A 135 -18.71 9.12 -2.91
CA VAL A 135 -17.65 8.20 -2.46
C VAL A 135 -18.12 7.31 -1.31
N ALA A 136 -18.97 7.83 -0.42
CA ALA A 136 -19.56 7.03 0.66
C ALA A 136 -20.46 5.89 0.13
N LEU A 137 -21.22 6.12 -0.94
CA LEU A 137 -21.98 5.07 -1.63
C LEU A 137 -21.05 4.05 -2.30
N CYS A 138 -19.95 4.50 -2.90
CA CYS A 138 -18.93 3.60 -3.44
C CYS A 138 -18.26 2.76 -2.35
N LEU A 139 -18.04 3.32 -1.16
CA LEU A 139 -17.50 2.59 0.00
C LEU A 139 -18.50 1.55 0.53
N LEU A 140 -19.80 1.91 0.61
CA LEU A 140 -20.86 0.97 0.94
C LEU A 140 -20.91 -0.19 -0.06
N LEU A 141 -20.81 0.10 -1.36
CA LEU A 141 -20.75 -0.91 -2.41
C LEU A 141 -19.52 -1.81 -2.25
N ALA A 142 -18.34 -1.22 -1.99
CA ALA A 142 -17.10 -1.98 -1.80
C ALA A 142 -17.21 -2.95 -0.63
N TRP A 143 -17.69 -2.51 0.53
CA TRP A 143 -17.92 -3.38 1.69
C TRP A 143 -19.01 -4.43 1.44
N SER A 144 -20.06 -4.09 0.69
CA SER A 144 -21.11 -5.04 0.31
C SER A 144 -20.55 -6.17 -0.55
N ILE A 145 -19.69 -5.85 -1.53
CA ILE A 145 -19.03 -6.85 -2.39
C ILE A 145 -18.06 -7.73 -1.59
N VAL A 146 -17.24 -7.13 -0.72
CA VAL A 146 -16.34 -7.88 0.17
C VAL A 146 -17.13 -8.85 1.05
N TYR A 147 -18.24 -8.40 1.65
CA TYR A 147 -19.12 -9.25 2.45
C TYR A 147 -19.68 -10.43 1.62
N LEU A 148 -20.18 -10.16 0.41
CA LEU A 148 -20.68 -11.22 -0.48
C LEU A 148 -19.61 -12.25 -0.82
N PHE A 149 -18.36 -11.82 -1.02
CA PHE A 149 -17.26 -12.74 -1.30
C PHE A 149 -16.91 -13.66 -0.12
N ILE A 150 -17.00 -13.15 1.11
CA ILE A 150 -16.63 -13.90 2.33
C ILE A 150 -17.82 -14.55 3.06
N ILE A 151 -19.06 -14.39 2.58
CA ILE A 151 -20.26 -14.82 3.32
C ILE A 151 -20.27 -16.30 3.70
N ARG A 152 -19.67 -17.18 2.89
CA ARG A 152 -19.49 -18.62 3.19
C ARG A 152 -18.07 -18.99 3.61
N GLY A 153 -17.29 -18.01 4.06
CA GLY A 153 -15.87 -18.16 4.39
C GLY A 153 -15.02 -18.60 3.20
N VAL A 154 -13.94 -19.33 3.48
CA VAL A 154 -12.92 -19.73 2.51
C VAL A 154 -13.45 -20.49 1.28
N LYS A 155 -14.60 -21.18 1.39
CA LYS A 155 -15.24 -21.88 0.26
C LYS A 155 -15.78 -20.93 -0.81
N SER A 156 -16.26 -19.75 -0.41
CA SER A 156 -16.70 -18.70 -1.34
C SER A 156 -15.51 -17.92 -1.84
N THR A 157 -14.62 -17.52 -0.93
CA THR A 157 -13.36 -16.81 -1.23
C THR A 157 -12.56 -17.52 -2.31
N GLY A 158 -12.34 -18.83 -2.19
CA GLY A 158 -11.56 -19.60 -3.16
C GLY A 158 -12.15 -19.58 -4.58
N LYS A 159 -13.48 -19.48 -4.74
CA LYS A 159 -14.12 -19.38 -6.06
C LYS A 159 -13.94 -18.00 -6.68
N VAL A 160 -14.08 -16.96 -5.87
CA VAL A 160 -13.94 -15.56 -6.30
C VAL A 160 -12.50 -15.26 -6.73
N VAL A 161 -11.52 -15.80 -5.98
CA VAL A 161 -10.09 -15.59 -6.22
C VAL A 161 -9.66 -16.05 -7.62
N TYR A 162 -10.29 -17.05 -8.23
CA TYR A 162 -9.98 -17.44 -9.61
C TYR A 162 -10.15 -16.28 -10.58
N PHE A 163 -11.16 -15.44 -10.42
CA PHE A 163 -11.36 -14.28 -11.28
C PHE A 163 -10.52 -13.09 -10.82
N THR A 164 -10.58 -12.73 -9.53
CA THR A 164 -9.89 -11.54 -9.01
C THR A 164 -8.38 -11.63 -9.11
N ALA A 165 -7.80 -12.84 -9.11
CA ALA A 165 -6.37 -13.04 -9.29
C ALA A 165 -5.95 -13.14 -10.78
N THR A 166 -6.76 -13.75 -11.66
CA THR A 166 -6.34 -13.97 -13.06
C THR A 166 -6.63 -12.80 -13.99
N PHE A 167 -7.75 -12.10 -13.79
CA PHE A 167 -8.13 -10.97 -14.63
C PHE A 167 -7.08 -9.84 -14.64
N PRO A 168 -6.48 -9.46 -13.50
CA PRO A 168 -5.41 -8.47 -13.50
C PRO A 168 -4.20 -8.84 -14.38
N TYR A 169 -3.77 -10.10 -14.40
CA TYR A 169 -2.66 -10.52 -15.27
C TYR A 169 -3.00 -10.36 -16.76
N LEU A 170 -4.24 -10.67 -17.14
CA LEU A 170 -4.70 -10.46 -18.51
C LEU A 170 -4.62 -8.96 -18.87
N VAL A 171 -5.10 -8.09 -17.99
CA VAL A 171 -5.06 -6.64 -18.23
C VAL A 171 -3.63 -6.12 -18.25
N LEU A 172 -2.75 -6.58 -17.35
CA LEU A 172 -1.33 -6.21 -17.35
C LEU A 172 -0.64 -6.59 -18.66
N VAL A 173 -0.90 -7.78 -19.23
CA VAL A 173 -0.35 -8.18 -20.53
C VAL A 173 -0.83 -7.28 -21.66
N VAL A 174 -2.12 -6.93 -21.67
CA VAL A 174 -2.69 -5.98 -22.64
C VAL A 174 -2.04 -4.60 -22.50
N TYR A 175 -1.85 -4.12 -21.27
CA TYR A 175 -1.19 -2.86 -20.99
C TYR A 175 0.31 -2.88 -21.29
N LEU A 176 0.99 -4.02 -21.18
CA LEU A 176 2.38 -4.14 -21.60
C LEU A 176 2.49 -3.91 -23.11
N ILE A 177 1.69 -4.64 -23.90
CA ILE A 177 1.70 -4.51 -25.36
C ILE A 177 1.40 -3.06 -25.74
N ARG A 178 0.40 -2.44 -25.10
CA ARG A 178 0.08 -1.05 -25.37
C ARG A 178 1.21 -0.11 -24.95
N GLY A 179 1.69 -0.24 -23.72
CA GLY A 179 2.69 0.62 -23.09
C GLY A 179 3.98 0.68 -23.91
N VAL A 180 4.53 -0.45 -24.35
CA VAL A 180 5.77 -0.49 -25.14
C VAL A 180 5.61 0.03 -26.56
N THR A 181 4.38 0.12 -27.09
CA THR A 181 4.11 0.70 -28.42
C THR A 181 3.92 2.22 -28.39
N LEU A 182 3.85 2.83 -27.20
CA LEU A 182 3.71 4.28 -27.07
C LEU A 182 5.05 4.98 -27.29
N HIS A 183 4.99 6.19 -27.88
CA HIS A 183 6.16 7.02 -28.08
C HIS A 183 6.75 7.47 -26.72
N GLY A 184 8.07 7.45 -26.54
CA GLY A 184 8.72 7.78 -25.26
C GLY A 184 8.70 6.66 -24.20
N ALA A 185 8.11 5.49 -24.49
CA ALA A 185 8.04 4.39 -23.53
C ALA A 185 9.42 3.85 -23.11
N LEU A 186 10.38 3.79 -24.05
CA LEU A 186 11.74 3.31 -23.79
C LEU A 186 12.50 4.23 -22.83
N ASP A 187 12.27 5.55 -22.89
CA ASP A 187 12.93 6.52 -22.01
C ASP A 187 12.51 6.32 -20.55
N GLY A 188 11.23 6.06 -20.30
CA GLY A 188 10.74 5.71 -18.97
C GLY A 188 11.29 4.38 -18.44
N ILE A 189 11.39 3.35 -19.29
CA ILE A 189 12.00 2.06 -18.92
C ILE A 189 13.50 2.23 -18.64
N LYS A 190 14.21 3.01 -19.46
CA LYS A 190 15.63 3.32 -19.26
C LYS A 190 15.83 4.08 -17.95
N TYR A 191 14.96 5.04 -17.65
CA TYR A 191 14.96 5.76 -16.39
C TYR A 191 14.78 4.81 -15.19
N MET A 192 13.84 3.87 -15.29
CA MET A 192 13.62 2.83 -14.25
C MET A 192 14.87 2.00 -13.98
N PHE A 193 15.61 1.58 -15.00
CA PHE A 193 16.77 0.70 -14.84
C PHE A 193 18.11 1.43 -14.63
N THR A 194 18.14 2.76 -14.72
CA THR A 194 19.36 3.54 -14.45
C THR A 194 19.59 3.60 -12.94
N PRO A 195 20.67 2.98 -12.41
CA PRO A 195 20.88 2.90 -10.97
C PRO A 195 21.58 4.15 -10.44
N LYS A 196 20.97 4.86 -9.48
CA LYS A 196 21.65 5.90 -8.70
C LYS A 196 22.26 5.25 -7.45
N LEU A 197 23.53 4.84 -7.54
CA LEU A 197 24.21 4.05 -6.50
C LEU A 197 24.38 4.79 -5.16
N GLU A 198 24.32 6.12 -5.17
CA GLU A 198 24.38 6.96 -3.98
C GLU A 198 23.26 6.62 -2.98
N GLU A 199 22.10 6.19 -3.47
CA GLU A 199 20.94 5.82 -2.65
C GLU A 199 21.12 4.51 -1.87
N LEU A 200 22.10 3.67 -2.24
CA LEU A 200 22.38 2.41 -1.52
C LEU A 200 23.06 2.67 -0.17
N VAL A 201 23.70 3.83 0.00
CA VAL A 201 24.32 4.25 1.26
C VAL A 201 23.26 4.68 2.27
N ASN A 202 22.08 5.12 1.78
CA ASN A 202 20.99 5.59 2.63
C ASN A 202 20.28 4.41 3.34
N PRO A 203 20.30 4.33 4.69
CA PRO A 203 19.61 3.27 5.42
C PRO A 203 18.09 3.24 5.17
N GLN A 204 17.48 4.39 4.87
CA GLN A 204 16.04 4.48 4.59
C GLN A 204 15.65 3.66 3.36
N THR A 205 16.52 3.57 2.35
CA THR A 205 16.30 2.75 1.15
C THR A 205 16.12 1.28 1.50
N TRP A 206 16.92 0.77 2.44
CA TRP A 206 16.84 -0.61 2.89
C TRP A 206 15.63 -0.89 3.78
N ILE A 207 15.25 0.06 4.64
CA ILE A 207 14.01 -0.01 5.41
C ILE A 207 12.81 -0.07 4.47
N ASN A 208 12.73 0.83 3.49
CA ASN A 208 11.64 0.87 2.52
C ASN A 208 11.58 -0.40 1.66
N ALA A 209 12.73 -0.98 1.30
CA ALA A 209 12.77 -2.25 0.58
C ALA A 209 12.26 -3.43 1.42
N ALA A 210 12.67 -3.53 2.69
CA ALA A 210 12.21 -4.57 3.60
C ALA A 210 10.71 -4.45 3.89
N THR A 211 10.23 -3.25 4.24
CA THR A 211 8.81 -3.01 4.50
C THR A 211 7.97 -3.26 3.25
N GLN A 212 8.44 -2.88 2.06
CA GLN A 212 7.78 -3.22 0.80
C GLN A 212 7.63 -4.74 0.61
N ILE A 213 8.65 -5.54 0.95
CA ILE A 213 8.55 -7.01 0.91
C ILE A 213 7.51 -7.51 1.92
N PHE A 214 7.44 -6.93 3.13
CA PHE A 214 6.49 -7.35 4.16
C PHE A 214 5.04 -7.05 3.75
N PHE A 215 4.79 -5.84 3.25
CA PHE A 215 3.49 -5.48 2.70
C PHE A 215 3.11 -6.31 1.46
N SER A 216 4.07 -6.57 0.57
CA SER A 216 3.81 -7.28 -0.68
C SER A 216 3.53 -8.77 -0.47
N LEU A 217 4.26 -9.43 0.43
CA LEU A 217 4.04 -10.84 0.75
C LEU A 217 2.96 -11.04 1.82
N GLY A 218 2.57 -9.98 2.54
CA GLY A 218 1.57 -10.07 3.60
C GLY A 218 2.10 -10.67 4.91
N LEU A 219 3.37 -10.43 5.23
CA LEU A 219 4.02 -10.93 6.45
C LEU A 219 3.55 -10.16 7.69
N GLY A 220 3.38 -10.85 8.81
CA GLY A 220 3.00 -10.29 10.12
C GLY A 220 1.53 -9.87 10.25
N PHE A 221 0.72 -9.94 9.19
CA PHE A 221 -0.71 -9.65 9.24
C PHE A 221 -1.54 -10.79 9.83
N GLY A 222 -0.99 -12.02 9.87
CA GLY A 222 -1.69 -13.22 10.30
C GLY A 222 -2.64 -13.81 9.24
N SER A 223 -2.74 -13.20 8.06
CA SER A 223 -3.50 -13.72 6.91
C SER A 223 -2.92 -15.04 6.40
N LEU A 224 -1.59 -15.13 6.30
CA LEU A 224 -0.88 -16.33 5.83
C LEU A 224 -1.06 -17.51 6.79
N ILE A 225 -0.90 -17.26 8.10
CA ILE A 225 -1.18 -18.24 9.16
C ILE A 225 -2.63 -18.73 9.04
N ALA A 226 -3.59 -17.80 8.88
CA ALA A 226 -5.00 -18.13 8.73
C ALA A 226 -5.27 -18.99 7.49
N PHE A 227 -4.73 -18.64 6.32
CA PHE A 227 -4.93 -19.44 5.10
C PHE A 227 -4.25 -20.81 5.18
N ALA A 228 -3.02 -20.87 5.70
CA ALA A 228 -2.28 -22.12 5.88
C ALA A 228 -2.99 -23.08 6.85
N SER A 229 -3.73 -22.56 7.84
CA SER A 229 -4.49 -23.36 8.79
C SER A 229 -5.57 -24.25 8.15
N TYR A 230 -6.03 -23.89 6.94
CA TYR A 230 -7.02 -24.65 6.17
C TYR A 230 -6.41 -25.70 5.24
N ASN A 231 -5.09 -25.75 5.12
CA ASN A 231 -4.41 -26.72 4.25
C ASN A 231 -4.42 -28.14 4.85
N ASP A 232 -4.29 -29.12 3.97
CA ASP A 232 -4.01 -30.49 4.38
C ASP A 232 -2.67 -30.57 5.11
N HIS A 233 -2.56 -31.47 6.09
CA HIS A 233 -1.38 -31.57 6.96
C HIS A 233 -0.09 -31.85 6.19
N ASN A 234 -0.17 -32.63 5.11
CA ASN A 234 0.97 -33.05 4.29
C ASN A 234 1.14 -32.17 3.03
N ASN A 235 0.51 -31.00 3.00
CA ASN A 235 0.66 -30.06 1.89
C ASN A 235 2.08 -29.47 1.87
N ASN A 236 2.67 -29.37 0.68
CA ASN A 236 4.05 -28.91 0.52
C ASN A 236 4.13 -27.38 0.57
N PHE A 237 4.15 -26.83 1.79
CA PHE A 237 4.29 -25.39 2.02
C PHE A 237 5.68 -24.84 1.65
N GLU A 238 6.74 -25.67 1.65
CA GLU A 238 8.08 -25.26 1.23
C GLU A 238 8.10 -24.79 -0.23
N ARG A 239 7.57 -25.62 -1.13
CA ARG A 239 7.45 -25.28 -2.54
C ARG A 239 6.52 -24.09 -2.75
N GLN A 240 5.41 -24.03 -2.01
CA GLN A 240 4.46 -22.92 -2.11
C GLN A 240 5.12 -21.59 -1.70
N ALA A 241 5.90 -21.59 -0.61
CA ALA A 241 6.57 -20.40 -0.13
C ALA A 241 7.51 -19.80 -1.19
N VAL A 242 8.36 -20.63 -1.79
CA VAL A 242 9.31 -20.19 -2.83
C VAL A 242 8.57 -19.73 -4.09
N VAL A 243 7.63 -20.52 -4.61
CA VAL A 243 6.94 -20.21 -5.86
C VAL A 243 6.08 -18.96 -5.73
N VAL A 244 5.31 -18.82 -4.65
CA VAL A 244 4.43 -17.66 -4.44
C VAL A 244 5.25 -16.39 -4.26
N ALA A 245 6.33 -16.42 -3.48
CA ALA A 245 7.19 -15.26 -3.28
C ALA A 245 7.86 -14.80 -4.58
N LEU A 246 8.36 -15.74 -5.40
CA LEU A 246 8.96 -15.42 -6.70
C LEU A 246 7.93 -14.89 -7.71
N ILE A 247 6.72 -15.47 -7.77
CA ILE A 247 5.65 -14.96 -8.63
C ILE A 247 5.24 -13.54 -8.18
N ASN A 248 5.09 -13.31 -6.88
CA ASN A 248 4.73 -12.01 -6.33
C ASN A 248 5.76 -10.93 -6.72
N SER A 249 7.04 -11.17 -6.44
CA SER A 249 8.10 -10.19 -6.76
C SER A 249 8.33 -10.05 -8.26
N GLY A 250 8.23 -11.15 -9.03
CA GLY A 250 8.27 -11.10 -10.48
C GLY A 250 7.13 -10.24 -11.06
N THR A 251 5.93 -10.35 -10.47
CA THR A 251 4.77 -9.54 -10.86
C THR A 251 4.95 -8.08 -10.49
N SER A 252 5.58 -7.77 -9.35
CA SER A 252 5.93 -6.38 -8.99
C SER A 252 6.86 -5.76 -10.03
N VAL A 253 7.95 -6.45 -10.41
CA VAL A 253 8.87 -5.96 -11.46
C VAL A 253 8.17 -5.82 -12.81
N PHE A 254 7.33 -6.79 -13.17
CA PHE A 254 6.54 -6.77 -14.41
C PHE A 254 5.59 -5.56 -14.46
N ALA A 255 4.85 -5.31 -13.38
CA ALA A 255 3.96 -4.16 -13.26
C ALA A 255 4.73 -2.82 -13.26
N SER A 256 5.93 -2.78 -12.68
CA SER A 256 6.81 -1.60 -12.76
C SER A 256 7.23 -1.29 -14.20
N ILE A 257 7.63 -2.29 -15.00
CA ILE A 257 7.98 -2.08 -16.41
C ILE A 257 6.81 -1.45 -17.19
N ILE A 258 5.59 -1.97 -16.97
CA ILE A 258 4.37 -1.41 -17.57
C ILE A 258 4.17 0.04 -17.12
N THR A 259 4.26 0.29 -15.82
CA THR A 259 4.07 1.64 -15.25
C THR A 259 5.07 2.64 -15.82
N PHE A 260 6.35 2.29 -15.85
CA PHE A 260 7.39 3.18 -16.36
C PHE A 260 7.32 3.36 -17.88
N SER A 261 6.77 2.40 -18.63
CA SER A 261 6.50 2.58 -20.06
C SER A 261 5.43 3.66 -20.32
N ILE A 262 4.34 3.64 -19.55
CA ILE A 262 3.25 4.62 -19.64
C ILE A 262 3.70 5.98 -19.11
N TYR A 263 4.51 5.97 -18.05
CA TYR A 263 5.09 7.18 -17.49
C TYR A 263 6.06 7.86 -18.46
N GLY A 264 6.90 7.09 -19.16
CA GLY A 264 7.77 7.62 -20.22
C GLY A 264 6.98 8.28 -21.35
N PHE A 265 5.86 7.68 -21.77
CA PHE A 265 4.94 8.30 -22.71
C PHE A 265 4.38 9.64 -22.21
N LYS A 266 3.92 9.70 -20.95
CA LYS A 266 3.43 10.94 -20.33
C LYS A 266 4.52 12.01 -20.32
N ALA A 267 5.73 11.67 -19.87
CA ALA A 267 6.84 12.61 -19.78
C ALA A 267 7.22 13.16 -21.17
N MET A 268 7.29 12.28 -22.18
CA MET A 268 7.57 12.69 -23.56
C MET A 268 6.47 13.59 -24.13
N PHE A 269 5.20 13.26 -23.88
CA PHE A 269 4.07 14.07 -24.32
C PHE A 269 4.10 15.48 -23.71
N ASN A 270 4.35 15.59 -22.39
CA ASN A 270 4.47 16.87 -21.71
C ASN A 270 5.67 17.69 -22.21
N TYR A 271 6.81 17.03 -22.40
CA TYR A 271 8.02 17.64 -22.96
C TYR A 271 7.76 18.21 -24.36
N GLU A 272 7.15 17.44 -25.26
CA GLU A 272 6.82 17.92 -26.60
C GLU A 272 5.78 19.04 -26.60
N SER A 273 4.78 18.98 -25.72
CA SER A 273 3.76 20.03 -25.56
C SER A 273 4.39 21.35 -25.08
N CYS A 274 5.34 21.27 -24.15
CA CYS A 274 6.15 22.40 -23.70
C CYS A 274 6.93 23.04 -24.88
N LEU A 275 7.61 22.21 -25.68
CA LEU A 275 8.33 22.68 -26.87
C LEU A 275 7.40 23.32 -27.91
N ASP A 276 6.21 22.77 -28.13
CA ASP A 276 5.22 23.35 -29.05
C ASP A 276 4.69 24.70 -28.56
N ARG A 277 4.45 24.88 -27.25
CA ARG A 277 4.09 26.19 -26.68
C ARG A 277 5.21 27.22 -26.89
N MET A 278 6.46 26.84 -26.62
CA MET A 278 7.61 27.71 -26.85
C MET A 278 7.76 28.07 -28.33
N ARG A 279 7.60 27.09 -29.23
CA ARG A 279 7.65 27.27 -30.68
C ARG A 279 6.62 28.29 -31.14
N LEU A 280 5.35 28.13 -30.74
CA LEU A 280 4.27 29.07 -31.08
C LEU A 280 4.52 30.47 -30.52
N LEU A 281 5.03 30.56 -29.28
CA LEU A 281 5.39 31.84 -28.68
C LEU A 281 6.46 32.57 -29.51
N LEU A 282 7.51 31.87 -29.94
CA LEU A 282 8.59 32.44 -30.76
C LEU A 282 8.10 32.83 -32.15
N LEU A 283 7.34 31.94 -32.83
CA LEU A 283 6.79 32.22 -34.16
C LEU A 283 5.92 33.48 -34.16
N ASN A 284 5.04 33.62 -33.18
CA ASN A 284 4.13 34.77 -33.05
C ASN A 284 4.85 36.06 -32.62
N THR A 285 5.86 35.95 -31.76
CA THR A 285 6.58 37.15 -31.27
C THR A 285 7.49 37.73 -32.36
N PHE A 286 8.15 36.86 -33.12
CA PHE A 286 9.12 37.27 -34.15
C PHE A 286 8.54 37.26 -35.58
N ASN A 287 7.24 36.97 -35.74
CA ASN A 287 6.54 36.86 -37.03
C ASN A 287 7.28 35.98 -38.05
N LEU A 288 7.72 34.82 -37.59
CA LEU A 288 8.42 33.83 -38.43
C LEU A 288 7.41 32.93 -39.14
N ALA A 289 7.81 32.34 -40.27
CA ALA A 289 6.98 31.35 -40.98
C ALA A 289 6.77 30.09 -40.10
N GLU A 290 5.60 29.45 -40.21
CA GLU A 290 5.22 28.29 -39.36
C GLU A 290 6.25 27.15 -39.40
N ASP A 291 6.91 26.94 -40.54
CA ASP A 291 7.90 25.88 -40.75
C ASP A 291 9.34 26.29 -40.38
N ALA A 292 9.56 27.53 -39.93
CA ALA A 292 10.90 28.03 -39.61
C ALA A 292 11.49 27.36 -38.35
N ILE A 293 10.64 27.12 -37.36
CA ILE A 293 11.00 26.49 -36.09
C ILE A 293 10.26 25.15 -35.98
N ASN A 294 11.03 24.09 -35.75
CA ASN A 294 10.59 22.72 -35.48
C ASN A 294 10.94 22.35 -34.03
N LYS A 295 10.29 21.31 -33.47
CA LYS A 295 10.54 20.85 -32.09
C LYS A 295 12.02 20.62 -31.77
N GLU A 296 12.77 20.08 -32.73
CA GLU A 296 14.20 19.75 -32.56
C GLU A 296 15.12 20.97 -32.57
N ASN A 297 14.71 22.08 -33.20
CA ASN A 297 15.56 23.25 -33.38
C ASN A 297 15.17 24.44 -32.48
N VAL A 298 14.10 24.33 -31.68
CA VAL A 298 13.62 25.41 -30.76
C VAL A 298 14.76 25.96 -29.91
N THR A 299 15.52 25.09 -29.24
CA THR A 299 16.61 25.51 -28.34
C THR A 299 17.73 26.23 -29.10
N SER A 300 18.03 25.79 -30.32
CA SER A 300 19.01 26.45 -31.17
C SER A 300 18.53 27.83 -31.63
N TRP A 301 17.24 27.96 -31.96
CA TRP A 301 16.63 29.21 -32.36
C TRP A 301 16.58 30.23 -31.22
N ILE A 302 16.37 29.80 -29.98
CA ILE A 302 16.46 30.70 -28.81
C ILE A 302 17.84 31.36 -28.75
N ASN A 303 18.92 30.60 -28.98
CA ASN A 303 20.27 31.17 -29.01
C ASN A 303 20.47 32.13 -30.18
N VAL A 304 19.97 31.79 -31.38
CA VAL A 304 20.04 32.67 -32.55
C VAL A 304 19.26 33.98 -32.33
N LEU A 305 18.07 33.89 -31.73
CA LEU A 305 17.23 35.05 -31.43
C LEU A 305 17.83 35.91 -30.31
N ASN A 306 18.52 35.29 -29.35
CA ASN A 306 19.26 36.03 -28.33
C ASN A 306 20.38 36.88 -28.92
N HIS A 307 21.07 36.38 -29.95
CA HIS A 307 22.10 37.14 -30.65
C HIS A 307 21.55 38.19 -31.62
N THR A 308 20.41 37.94 -32.28
CA THR A 308 19.86 38.82 -33.32
C THR A 308 18.92 39.89 -32.78
N HIS A 309 18.10 39.55 -31.77
CA HIS A 309 17.06 40.41 -31.21
C HIS A 309 17.01 40.32 -29.66
N PRO A 310 18.09 40.70 -28.96
CA PRO A 310 18.21 40.51 -27.50
C PRO A 310 17.12 41.25 -26.71
N GLU A 311 16.73 42.45 -27.12
CA GLU A 311 15.73 43.25 -26.40
C GLU A 311 14.32 42.65 -26.48
N GLN A 312 13.91 42.15 -27.65
CA GLN A 312 12.61 41.50 -27.82
C GLN A 312 12.54 40.16 -27.08
N LEU A 313 13.64 39.40 -27.06
CA LEU A 313 13.72 38.16 -26.30
C LEU A 313 13.64 38.42 -24.79
N ALA A 314 14.31 39.47 -24.30
CA ALA A 314 14.27 39.85 -22.89
C ALA A 314 12.84 40.16 -22.39
N LEU A 315 11.98 40.73 -23.24
CA LEU A 315 10.58 41.02 -22.91
C LEU A 315 9.76 39.74 -22.69
N ILE A 316 10.05 38.67 -23.43
CA ILE A 316 9.32 37.41 -23.33
C ILE A 316 10.00 36.38 -22.41
N GLN A 317 11.20 36.67 -21.87
CA GLN A 317 11.99 35.76 -21.05
C GLN A 317 11.19 35.11 -19.90
N HIS A 318 10.29 35.86 -19.27
CA HIS A 318 9.43 35.37 -18.19
C HIS A 318 8.35 34.36 -18.64
N LYS A 319 8.09 34.28 -19.95
CA LYS A 319 7.16 33.33 -20.58
C LYS A 319 7.89 32.12 -21.20
N LEU A 320 9.22 32.15 -21.29
CA LEU A 320 9.99 30.99 -21.75
C LEU A 320 10.02 29.94 -20.64
N GLU A 321 9.41 28.80 -20.92
CA GLU A 321 9.46 27.61 -20.07
C GLU A 321 10.81 26.88 -20.25
N SER A 322 11.27 26.18 -19.21
CA SER A 322 12.44 25.29 -19.30
C SER A 322 11.98 23.86 -19.58
N CYS A 323 11.90 23.48 -20.86
CA CYS A 323 11.48 22.13 -21.25
C CYS A 323 12.65 21.15 -21.11
N SER A 324 12.58 20.22 -20.15
CA SER A 324 13.56 19.13 -19.99
C SER A 324 12.84 17.81 -19.76
N LEU A 325 13.14 16.80 -20.58
CA LEU A 325 12.58 15.45 -20.44
C LEU A 325 12.99 14.81 -19.10
N GLU A 326 14.23 15.01 -18.65
CA GLU A 326 14.70 14.48 -17.37
C GLU A 326 13.95 15.12 -16.20
N ALA A 327 13.66 16.42 -16.28
CA ALA A 327 12.86 17.10 -15.26
C ALA A 327 11.44 16.54 -15.20
N GLU A 328 10.81 16.29 -16.36
CA GLU A 328 9.48 15.64 -16.42
C GLU A 328 9.52 14.22 -15.84
N LEU A 329 10.56 13.43 -16.14
CA LEU A 329 10.73 12.08 -15.58
C LEU A 329 10.96 12.11 -14.06
N ASP A 330 11.59 13.15 -13.53
CA ASP A 330 11.79 13.34 -12.09
C ASP A 330 10.51 13.77 -11.33
N THR A 331 9.43 14.16 -12.03
CA THR A 331 8.14 14.52 -11.40
C THR A 331 7.29 13.32 -10.92
N ALA A 332 7.89 12.14 -10.79
CA ALA A 332 7.17 10.91 -10.52
C ALA A 332 6.41 11.00 -9.18
N VAL A 333 5.09 10.79 -9.22
CA VAL A 333 4.20 10.86 -8.06
C VAL A 333 4.03 9.48 -7.44
N GLU A 334 4.03 9.39 -6.11
CA GLU A 334 3.83 8.14 -5.36
C GLU A 334 2.37 7.97 -4.87
N GLY A 335 2.05 6.74 -4.44
CA GLY A 335 0.78 6.42 -3.79
C GLY A 335 -0.45 6.63 -4.67
N THR A 336 -1.47 7.31 -4.12
CA THR A 336 -2.75 7.52 -4.80
C THR A 336 -2.63 8.43 -6.03
N GLY A 337 -1.67 9.36 -6.04
CA GLY A 337 -1.43 10.23 -7.17
C GLY A 337 -0.95 9.47 -8.42
N LEU A 338 -0.14 8.43 -8.24
CA LEU A 338 0.24 7.55 -9.36
C LEU A 338 -1.00 6.97 -10.04
N ALA A 339 -1.88 6.36 -9.24
CA ALA A 339 -2.99 5.58 -9.76
C ALA A 339 -4.11 6.44 -10.35
N TYR A 340 -4.47 7.55 -9.70
CA TYR A 340 -5.66 8.33 -10.04
C TYR A 340 -5.37 9.62 -10.82
N ILE A 341 -4.14 10.14 -10.77
CA ILE A 341 -3.76 11.38 -11.48
C ILE A 341 -2.91 11.02 -12.69
N LEU A 342 -1.73 10.42 -12.46
CA LEU A 342 -0.74 10.16 -13.51
C LEU A 342 -1.26 9.16 -14.55
N TYR A 343 -1.81 8.03 -14.12
CA TYR A 343 -2.40 7.06 -15.06
C TYR A 343 -3.61 7.63 -15.81
N SER A 344 -4.48 8.39 -15.14
CA SER A 344 -5.63 9.05 -15.77
C SER A 344 -5.20 10.05 -16.84
N GLU A 345 -4.15 10.82 -16.57
CA GLU A 345 -3.53 11.78 -17.49
C GLU A 345 -2.89 11.08 -18.69
N ALA A 346 -2.21 9.96 -18.48
CA ALA A 346 -1.66 9.18 -19.59
C ALA A 346 -2.78 8.56 -20.44
N ILE A 347 -3.82 7.99 -19.83
CA ILE A 347 -4.93 7.31 -20.51
C ILE A 347 -5.76 8.28 -21.37
N MET A 348 -6.02 9.50 -20.89
CA MET A 348 -6.79 10.48 -21.67
C MET A 348 -6.10 10.88 -22.99
N ASN A 349 -4.77 10.77 -23.04
CA ASN A 349 -3.96 11.07 -24.23
C ASN A 349 -3.80 9.86 -25.17
N MET A 350 -4.39 8.70 -24.83
CA MET A 350 -4.40 7.52 -25.71
C MET A 350 -5.65 7.49 -26.59
N PRO A 351 -5.56 7.00 -27.85
CA PRO A 351 -6.72 6.70 -28.67
C PRO A 351 -7.62 5.68 -27.97
N ALA A 352 -8.94 5.88 -28.07
CA ALA A 352 -9.94 5.09 -27.35
C ALA A 352 -9.74 5.10 -25.82
N SER A 353 -9.44 6.27 -25.25
CA SER A 353 -9.18 6.49 -23.81
C SER A 353 -10.22 5.86 -22.88
N GLN A 354 -11.50 5.84 -23.28
CA GLN A 354 -12.57 5.18 -22.56
C GLN A 354 -12.29 3.68 -22.27
N LEU A 355 -11.86 2.92 -23.28
CA LEU A 355 -11.61 1.49 -23.15
C LEU A 355 -10.47 1.21 -22.17
N TRP A 356 -9.37 1.96 -22.30
CA TRP A 356 -8.22 1.86 -21.42
C TRP A 356 -8.62 2.20 -19.98
N SER A 357 -9.37 3.28 -19.77
CA SER A 357 -9.86 3.67 -18.44
C SER A 357 -10.66 2.55 -17.77
N ILE A 358 -11.62 1.95 -18.48
CA ILE A 358 -12.44 0.84 -17.95
C ILE A 358 -11.57 -0.36 -17.57
N LEU A 359 -10.65 -0.77 -18.45
CA LEU A 359 -9.74 -1.89 -18.19
C LEU A 359 -8.85 -1.64 -16.98
N TYR A 360 -8.27 -0.45 -16.88
CA TYR A 360 -7.40 -0.06 -15.78
C TYR A 360 -8.12 -0.04 -14.44
N PHE A 361 -9.25 0.67 -14.33
CA PHE A 361 -9.97 0.75 -13.06
C PHE A 361 -10.65 -0.57 -12.68
N MET A 362 -11.06 -1.41 -13.65
CA MET A 362 -11.47 -2.79 -13.35
C MET A 362 -10.31 -3.63 -12.83
N MET A 363 -9.11 -3.52 -13.42
CA MET A 363 -7.91 -4.21 -12.94
C MET A 363 -7.56 -3.78 -11.52
N LEU A 364 -7.47 -2.47 -11.25
CA LEU A 364 -7.21 -1.94 -9.92
C LEU A 364 -8.22 -2.43 -8.90
N LEU A 365 -9.50 -2.44 -9.27
CA LEU A 365 -10.56 -2.92 -8.41
C LEU A 365 -10.42 -4.42 -8.11
N MET A 366 -10.10 -5.25 -9.10
CA MET A 366 -9.91 -6.69 -8.89
C MET A 366 -8.70 -6.99 -8.00
N LEU A 367 -7.60 -6.26 -8.19
CA LEU A 367 -6.42 -6.34 -7.31
C LEU A 367 -6.76 -5.96 -5.87
N GLY A 368 -7.41 -4.81 -5.68
CA GLY A 368 -7.78 -4.33 -4.35
C GLY A 368 -8.81 -5.20 -3.66
N MET A 369 -9.80 -5.72 -4.39
CA MET A 369 -10.77 -6.70 -3.87
C MET A 369 -10.12 -8.02 -3.48
N GLY A 370 -9.17 -8.52 -4.28
CA GLY A 370 -8.40 -9.72 -3.96
C GLY A 370 -7.66 -9.59 -2.64
N SER A 371 -6.96 -8.47 -2.43
CA SER A 371 -6.24 -8.18 -1.18
C SER A 371 -7.18 -8.06 0.02
N MET A 372 -8.35 -7.44 -0.15
CA MET A 372 -9.35 -7.35 0.94
C MET A 372 -9.82 -8.72 1.45
N LEU A 373 -9.86 -9.74 0.59
CA LEU A 373 -10.22 -11.10 1.04
C LEU A 373 -9.22 -11.65 2.05
N GLY A 374 -7.92 -11.42 1.83
CA GLY A 374 -6.88 -11.82 2.77
C GLY A 374 -6.93 -11.02 4.06
N ASN A 375 -7.07 -9.70 3.95
CA ASN A 375 -7.07 -8.81 5.11
C ASN A 375 -8.27 -9.07 6.04
N VAL A 376 -9.48 -9.27 5.50
CA VAL A 376 -10.65 -9.57 6.34
C VAL A 376 -10.56 -10.99 6.92
N THR A 377 -9.96 -11.95 6.21
CA THR A 377 -9.71 -13.30 6.75
C THR A 377 -8.75 -13.25 7.95
N ALA A 378 -7.72 -12.39 7.89
CA ALA A 378 -6.81 -12.16 9.02
C ALA A 378 -7.51 -11.62 10.28
N ILE A 379 -8.68 -10.99 10.13
CA ILE A 379 -9.50 -10.50 11.24
C ILE A 379 -10.46 -11.59 11.71
N ILE A 380 -11.18 -12.21 10.79
CA ILE A 380 -12.23 -13.19 11.11
C ILE A 380 -11.66 -14.45 11.75
N THR A 381 -10.59 -15.02 11.20
CA THR A 381 -10.08 -16.32 11.67
C THR A 381 -9.63 -16.27 13.13
N PRO A 382 -8.84 -15.27 13.58
CA PRO A 382 -8.51 -15.15 15.01
C PRO A 382 -9.72 -14.84 15.89
N LEU A 383 -10.73 -14.12 15.39
CA LEU A 383 -11.97 -13.88 16.14
C LEU A 383 -12.78 -15.18 16.35
N GLN A 384 -12.70 -16.12 15.42
CA GLN A 384 -13.32 -17.45 15.53
C GLN A 384 -12.60 -18.35 16.54
N ASP A 385 -11.33 -18.08 16.87
CA ASP A 385 -10.63 -18.81 17.94
C ASP A 385 -11.28 -18.57 19.33
N PHE A 386 -12.00 -17.46 19.51
CA PHE A 386 -12.76 -17.20 20.73
C PHE A 386 -14.02 -18.05 20.80
N LYS A 387 -14.01 -19.05 21.70
CA LYS A 387 -15.13 -19.97 21.95
C LYS A 387 -16.48 -19.28 22.19
N ILE A 388 -16.48 -18.08 22.78
CA ILE A 388 -17.71 -17.30 23.02
C ILE A 388 -18.30 -16.80 21.70
N LEU A 389 -17.46 -16.22 20.83
CA LEU A 389 -17.90 -15.70 19.54
C LEU A 389 -18.33 -16.84 18.60
N ALA A 390 -17.52 -17.90 18.54
CA ALA A 390 -17.82 -19.07 17.71
C ALA A 390 -19.11 -19.80 18.13
N ARG A 391 -19.51 -19.72 19.40
CA ARG A 391 -20.76 -20.31 19.89
C ARG A 391 -21.96 -19.40 19.67
N ASN A 392 -21.79 -18.08 19.80
CA ASN A 392 -22.90 -17.13 19.78
C ASN A 392 -23.27 -16.66 18.37
N PHE A 393 -22.33 -16.66 17.42
CA PHE A 393 -22.54 -16.14 16.08
C PHE A 393 -22.25 -17.19 15.00
N ASN A 394 -23.13 -17.28 14.00
CA ASN A 394 -22.84 -18.00 12.77
C ASN A 394 -21.77 -17.25 11.96
N ASN A 395 -20.98 -17.98 11.16
CA ASN A 395 -19.91 -17.42 10.35
C ASN A 395 -20.36 -16.23 9.49
N ALA A 396 -21.52 -16.34 8.82
CA ALA A 396 -22.04 -15.24 7.98
C ALA A 396 -22.35 -13.98 8.81
N THR A 397 -22.91 -14.15 10.01
CA THR A 397 -23.24 -13.04 10.92
C THR A 397 -21.98 -12.37 11.45
N LEU A 398 -20.99 -13.16 11.89
CA LEU A 398 -19.70 -12.62 12.36
C LEU A 398 -19.00 -11.82 11.25
N ASN A 399 -18.94 -12.36 10.04
CA ASN A 399 -18.33 -11.70 8.89
C ASN A 399 -19.05 -10.38 8.56
N GLY A 400 -20.40 -10.39 8.58
CA GLY A 400 -21.21 -9.19 8.37
C GLY A 400 -20.99 -8.12 9.43
N LEU A 401 -20.86 -8.50 10.71
CA LEU A 401 -20.57 -7.57 11.80
C LEU A 401 -19.19 -6.93 11.66
N VAL A 402 -18.17 -7.69 11.27
CA VAL A 402 -16.82 -7.16 11.01
C VAL A 402 -16.85 -6.18 9.83
N CYS A 403 -17.47 -6.55 8.71
CA CYS A 403 -17.62 -5.65 7.56
C CYS A 403 -18.39 -4.36 7.91
N LEU A 404 -19.48 -4.48 8.69
CA LEU A 404 -20.26 -3.32 9.13
C LEU A 404 -19.45 -2.41 10.04
N PHE A 405 -18.70 -2.97 10.99
CA PHE A 405 -17.81 -2.22 11.87
C PHE A 405 -16.75 -1.44 11.08
N CYS A 406 -16.08 -2.10 10.13
CA CYS A 406 -15.09 -1.46 9.29
C CYS A 406 -15.69 -0.43 8.32
N LEU A 407 -16.91 -0.65 7.81
CA LEU A 407 -17.64 0.33 7.01
C LEU A 407 -17.93 1.61 7.82
N LEU A 408 -18.46 1.47 9.04
CA LEU A 408 -18.83 2.62 9.88
C LEU A 408 -17.61 3.47 10.23
N LEU A 409 -16.49 2.84 10.57
CA LEU A 409 -15.22 3.56 10.78
C LEU A 409 -14.68 4.15 9.47
N GLY A 410 -14.81 3.41 8.36
CA GLY A 410 -14.35 3.82 7.04
C GLY A 410 -15.04 5.08 6.51
N LEU A 411 -16.28 5.36 6.93
CA LEU A 411 -16.99 6.59 6.57
C LEU A 411 -16.23 7.86 7.01
N GLY A 412 -15.40 7.79 8.05
CA GLY A 412 -14.54 8.90 8.46
C GLY A 412 -13.60 9.39 7.35
N PHE A 413 -13.10 8.48 6.51
CA PHE A 413 -12.22 8.82 5.38
C PHE A 413 -12.95 9.44 4.19
N THR A 414 -14.29 9.43 4.19
CA THR A 414 -15.12 10.04 3.13
C THR A 414 -15.53 11.48 3.44
N THR A 415 -15.02 12.05 4.54
CA THR A 415 -15.15 13.47 4.88
C THR A 415 -14.15 14.32 4.08
N ARG A 416 -14.32 15.65 4.09
CA ARG A 416 -13.44 16.57 3.33
C ARG A 416 -11.98 16.54 3.78
N SER A 417 -11.71 16.31 5.07
CA SER A 417 -10.36 16.10 5.60
C SER A 417 -9.97 14.61 5.64
N GLY A 418 -10.84 13.73 5.15
CA GLY A 418 -10.70 12.27 5.23
C GLY A 418 -9.47 11.74 4.52
N ASN A 419 -9.03 12.38 3.42
CA ASN A 419 -7.78 12.01 2.74
C ASN A 419 -6.53 12.22 3.63
N TYR A 420 -6.53 13.25 4.49
CA TYR A 420 -5.41 13.46 5.42
C TYR A 420 -5.35 12.39 6.50
N TRP A 421 -6.52 11.97 7.01
CA TRP A 421 -6.62 10.83 7.92
C TRP A 421 -6.24 9.51 7.24
N PHE A 422 -6.62 9.32 5.97
CA PHE A 422 -6.18 8.18 5.17
C PHE A 422 -4.65 8.11 5.11
N THR A 423 -3.98 9.24 4.85
CA THR A 423 -2.51 9.31 4.83
C THR A 423 -1.90 8.95 6.19
N VAL A 424 -2.48 9.43 7.30
CA VAL A 424 -2.03 9.06 8.66
C VAL A 424 -2.06 7.54 8.86
N PHE A 425 -3.17 6.89 8.49
CA PHE A 425 -3.30 5.44 8.61
C PHE A 425 -2.38 4.70 7.62
N ASN A 426 -2.18 5.20 6.41
CA ASN A 426 -1.32 4.54 5.42
C ASN A 426 0.17 4.60 5.81
N GLU A 427 0.65 5.74 6.31
CA GLU A 427 2.06 5.95 6.64
C GLU A 427 2.43 5.33 8.00
N TYR A 428 1.61 5.56 9.03
CA TYR A 428 1.92 5.19 10.42
C TYR A 428 1.16 3.95 10.91
N GLY A 429 0.11 3.52 10.20
CA GLY A 429 -0.80 2.43 10.57
C GLY A 429 -0.14 1.09 10.81
N ALA A 430 0.70 0.69 9.86
CA ALA A 430 1.16 -0.69 9.78
C ALA A 430 2.69 -0.81 9.72
N THR A 431 3.42 0.15 9.14
CA THR A 431 4.86 0.02 8.89
C THR A 431 5.66 -0.34 10.14
N PHE A 432 5.52 0.45 11.21
CA PHE A 432 6.24 0.22 12.46
C PHE A 432 5.74 -1.04 13.19
N SER A 433 4.43 -1.24 13.21
CA SER A 433 3.78 -2.40 13.84
C SER A 433 4.21 -3.72 13.19
N LEU A 434 4.33 -3.76 11.87
CA LEU A 434 4.76 -4.95 11.12
C LEU A 434 6.21 -5.31 11.42
N LEU A 435 7.13 -4.34 11.39
CA LEU A 435 8.52 -4.58 11.76
C LEU A 435 8.62 -5.20 13.16
N PHE A 436 7.84 -4.68 14.11
CA PHE A 436 7.79 -5.22 15.47
C PHE A 436 7.17 -6.62 15.53
N ILE A 437 6.01 -6.83 14.91
CA ILE A 437 5.30 -8.12 14.93
C ILE A 437 6.18 -9.20 14.33
N VAL A 438 6.69 -9.01 13.11
CA VAL A 438 7.52 -9.98 12.40
C VAL A 438 8.79 -10.32 13.20
N LEU A 439 9.42 -9.33 13.83
CA LEU A 439 10.56 -9.57 14.73
C LEU A 439 10.17 -10.51 15.89
N ILE A 440 9.07 -10.24 16.58
CA ILE A 440 8.63 -11.07 17.70
C ILE A 440 8.18 -12.46 17.24
N GLU A 441 7.59 -12.59 16.05
CA GLU A 441 7.19 -13.89 15.48
C GLU A 441 8.39 -14.80 15.23
N VAL A 442 9.45 -14.27 14.60
CA VAL A 442 10.68 -15.03 14.35
C VAL A 442 11.35 -15.41 15.65
N LEU A 443 11.48 -14.46 16.60
CA LEU A 443 12.07 -14.75 17.90
C LEU A 443 11.26 -15.81 18.66
N THR A 444 9.93 -15.74 18.58
CA THR A 444 9.03 -16.72 19.18
C THR A 444 9.24 -18.11 18.61
N ILE A 445 9.27 -18.25 17.29
CA ILE A 445 9.34 -19.57 16.65
C ILE A 445 10.75 -20.16 16.73
N SER A 446 11.79 -19.35 16.47
CA SER A 446 13.18 -19.82 16.49
C SER A 446 13.69 -20.12 17.91
N TYR A 447 13.36 -19.29 18.89
CA TYR A 447 13.96 -19.36 20.24
C TYR A 447 13.01 -19.87 21.34
N ILE A 448 11.73 -19.47 21.33
CA ILE A 448 10.79 -19.88 22.41
C ILE A 448 10.14 -21.23 22.11
N TYR A 449 9.62 -21.40 20.90
CA TYR A 449 9.10 -22.69 20.44
C TYR A 449 10.25 -23.70 20.25
N GLY A 450 11.40 -23.18 19.81
CA GLY A 450 12.66 -23.90 19.67
C GLY A 450 12.81 -24.53 18.29
N LEU A 451 13.92 -24.23 17.63
CA LEU A 451 14.19 -24.71 16.27
C LEU A 451 14.16 -26.25 16.16
N GLU A 452 14.70 -26.98 17.13
CA GLU A 452 14.70 -28.46 17.07
C GLU A 452 13.30 -29.07 17.06
N ARG A 453 12.36 -28.42 17.75
CA ARG A 453 10.95 -28.84 17.75
C ARG A 453 10.32 -28.51 16.41
N PHE A 454 10.53 -27.28 15.94
CA PHE A 454 10.03 -26.83 14.65
C PHE A 454 10.53 -27.68 13.48
N GLU A 455 11.81 -28.08 13.49
CA GLU A 455 12.39 -28.99 12.49
C GLU A 455 11.68 -30.35 12.46
N LYS A 456 11.38 -30.92 13.63
CA LYS A 456 10.65 -32.20 13.72
C LYS A 456 9.23 -32.04 13.21
N ASP A 457 8.57 -30.93 13.53
CA ASP A 457 7.22 -30.66 13.03
C ASP A 457 7.18 -30.48 11.51
N ILE A 458 8.21 -29.88 10.91
CA ILE A 458 8.38 -29.80 9.46
C ILE A 458 8.65 -31.18 8.87
N GLU A 459 9.52 -31.98 9.49
CA GLU A 459 9.81 -33.36 9.07
C GLU A 459 8.56 -34.23 9.11
N ASP A 460 7.70 -34.07 10.12
CA ASP A 460 6.42 -34.77 10.24
C ASP A 460 5.41 -34.37 9.14
N MET A 461 5.47 -33.12 8.64
CA MET A 461 4.56 -32.62 7.60
C MET A 461 5.06 -32.88 6.17
N LEU A 462 6.36 -32.71 5.92
CA LEU A 462 6.96 -32.80 4.58
C LEU A 462 7.70 -34.13 4.32
N GLY A 463 8.00 -34.89 5.37
CA GLY A 463 8.79 -36.13 5.29
C GLY A 463 10.30 -35.91 5.21
N HIS A 464 10.77 -34.66 5.31
CA HIS A 464 12.19 -34.32 5.35
C HIS A 464 12.44 -33.07 6.20
N ARG A 465 13.67 -32.95 6.72
CA ARG A 465 14.08 -31.78 7.49
C ARG A 465 14.36 -30.57 6.60
N PRO A 466 14.25 -29.34 7.13
CA PRO A 466 14.65 -28.14 6.42
C PRO A 466 16.18 -28.09 6.21
N ASN A 467 16.58 -27.60 5.04
CA ASN A 467 17.98 -27.38 4.67
C ASN A 467 18.70 -26.38 5.59
N TRP A 468 20.04 -26.40 5.57
CA TRP A 468 20.88 -25.51 6.39
C TRP A 468 20.61 -24.02 6.15
N TYR A 469 20.26 -23.64 4.91
CA TYR A 469 19.92 -22.27 4.54
C TYR A 469 18.78 -21.72 5.40
N TRP A 470 17.64 -22.43 5.48
CA TRP A 470 16.48 -22.02 6.26
C TRP A 470 16.82 -21.80 7.75
N LYS A 471 17.64 -22.69 8.30
CA LYS A 471 18.06 -22.65 9.70
C LYS A 471 18.92 -21.42 10.01
N ILE A 472 19.87 -21.11 9.14
CA ILE A 472 20.71 -19.90 9.30
C ILE A 472 19.86 -18.63 9.18
N MET A 473 18.90 -18.62 8.25
CA MET A 473 17.99 -17.47 8.08
C MET A 473 17.18 -17.22 9.35
N TRP A 474 16.46 -18.22 9.87
CA TRP A 474 15.57 -18.04 11.01
C TRP A 474 16.28 -17.78 12.35
N VAL A 475 17.46 -18.35 12.55
CA VAL A 475 18.18 -18.20 13.83
C VAL A 475 19.03 -16.93 13.85
N PHE A 476 19.74 -16.64 12.76
CA PHE A 476 20.77 -15.60 12.77
C PHE A 476 20.44 -14.42 11.86
N VAL A 477 20.23 -14.66 10.57
CA VAL A 477 20.17 -13.57 9.58
C VAL A 477 18.92 -12.72 9.75
N SER A 478 17.73 -13.33 9.74
CA SER A 478 16.46 -12.59 9.85
C SER A 478 16.33 -11.85 11.18
N PRO A 479 16.59 -12.45 12.36
CA PRO A 479 16.56 -11.70 13.62
C PRO A 479 17.53 -10.51 13.64
N LEU A 480 18.77 -10.69 13.17
CA LEU A 480 19.77 -9.63 13.18
C LEU A 480 19.38 -8.45 12.27
N LEU A 481 18.92 -8.76 11.05
CA LEU A 481 18.46 -7.76 10.08
C LEU A 481 17.20 -7.04 10.58
N LEU A 482 16.18 -7.76 11.07
CA LEU A 482 14.98 -7.16 11.64
C LEU A 482 15.29 -6.25 12.84
N ILE A 483 16.19 -6.66 13.76
CA ILE A 483 16.62 -5.81 14.88
C ILE A 483 17.32 -4.54 14.35
N SER A 484 18.21 -4.69 13.37
CA SER A 484 18.94 -3.55 12.80
C SER A 484 17.97 -2.56 12.14
N LEU A 485 17.05 -3.06 11.31
CA LEU A 485 16.03 -2.25 10.64
C LEU A 485 15.12 -1.55 11.64
N PHE A 486 14.72 -2.24 12.71
CA PHE A 486 13.88 -1.67 13.76
C PHE A 486 14.59 -0.54 14.51
N ILE A 487 15.87 -0.71 14.84
CA ILE A 487 16.69 0.34 15.47
C ILE A 487 16.85 1.54 14.53
N PHE A 488 17.18 1.31 13.25
CA PHE A 488 17.33 2.40 12.28
C PHE A 488 16.01 3.15 12.06
N TYR A 489 14.87 2.46 12.04
CA TYR A 489 13.57 3.09 11.95
C TYR A 489 13.31 4.02 13.15
N ILE A 490 13.61 3.57 14.37
CA ILE A 490 13.46 4.40 15.58
C ILE A 490 14.39 5.62 15.52
N ILE A 491 15.64 5.45 15.09
CA ILE A 491 16.59 6.56 14.95
C ILE A 491 16.06 7.58 13.93
N ASN A 492 15.62 7.13 12.75
CA ASN A 492 15.04 8.02 11.74
C ASN A 492 13.78 8.72 12.23
N TYR A 493 12.92 8.03 12.98
CA TYR A 493 11.71 8.62 13.56
C TYR A 493 12.05 9.72 14.57
N ILE A 494 13.07 9.51 15.42
CA ILE A 494 13.51 10.51 16.41
C ILE A 494 14.22 11.69 15.73
N GLN A 495 15.01 11.44 14.69
CA GLN A 495 15.76 12.48 13.95
C GLN A 495 14.91 13.25 12.94
N GLY A 496 13.82 12.66 12.44
CA GLY A 496 12.98 13.18 11.37
C GLY A 496 12.14 14.42 11.72
N GLY A 497 12.20 14.88 12.96
CA GLY A 497 11.51 16.09 13.41
C GLY A 497 9.99 15.93 13.51
N THR A 498 9.27 17.03 13.33
CA THR A 498 7.81 17.07 13.38
C THR A 498 7.20 16.34 12.17
N PRO A 499 6.24 15.42 12.39
CA PRO A 499 5.49 14.79 11.30
C PRO A 499 4.80 15.83 10.40
N THR A 500 4.89 15.66 9.09
CA THR A 500 4.33 16.57 8.08
C THR A 500 3.45 15.83 7.09
N TYR A 501 2.48 16.53 6.50
CA TYR A 501 1.61 16.01 5.44
C TYR A 501 1.50 16.97 4.26
N GLN A 502 0.99 16.46 3.13
CA GLN A 502 0.74 17.24 1.92
C GLN A 502 -0.71 17.75 1.92
N ALA A 503 -0.89 19.05 2.02
CA ALA A 503 -2.19 19.73 2.07
C ALA A 503 -2.51 20.41 0.73
N TRP A 504 -3.75 20.34 0.25
CA TRP A 504 -4.12 20.94 -1.03
C TRP A 504 -4.38 22.44 -0.91
N ASP A 505 -3.59 23.24 -1.64
CA ASP A 505 -3.82 24.68 -1.77
C ASP A 505 -4.53 24.98 -3.10
N LYS A 506 -5.75 25.52 -2.97
CA LYS A 506 -6.63 25.85 -4.11
C LYS A 506 -6.11 27.01 -4.95
N THR A 507 -5.33 27.91 -4.36
CA THR A 507 -4.85 29.12 -5.05
C THR A 507 -3.68 28.81 -5.97
N THR A 508 -2.82 27.88 -5.55
CA THR A 508 -1.63 27.47 -6.30
C THR A 508 -1.83 26.20 -7.09
N GLY A 509 -2.96 25.49 -6.92
CA GLY A 509 -3.24 24.23 -7.60
C GLY A 509 -2.24 23.13 -7.26
N LYS A 510 -1.58 23.21 -6.11
CA LYS A 510 -0.49 22.32 -5.69
C LYS A 510 -0.65 21.89 -4.25
N SER A 511 -0.09 20.73 -3.93
CA SER A 511 0.03 20.28 -2.55
C SER A 511 1.22 20.96 -1.87
N VAL A 512 0.97 21.54 -0.70
CA VAL A 512 1.96 22.22 0.14
C VAL A 512 2.20 21.39 1.40
N ARG A 513 3.47 21.29 1.80
CA ARG A 513 3.85 20.56 3.01
C ARG A 513 3.46 21.37 4.27
N MET A 514 2.65 20.76 5.13
CA MET A 514 2.22 21.33 6.41
C MET A 514 2.57 20.40 7.57
N GLU A 515 2.73 20.95 8.77
CA GLU A 515 2.95 20.15 9.98
C GLU A 515 1.63 19.59 10.53
N TYR A 516 1.66 18.36 11.04
CA TYR A 516 0.50 17.79 11.73
C TYR A 516 0.22 18.55 13.04
N PRO A 517 -1.04 18.92 13.32
CA PRO A 517 -1.43 19.48 14.61
C PRO A 517 -1.15 18.51 15.78
N VAL A 518 -1.00 19.06 16.99
CA VAL A 518 -0.63 18.28 18.19
C VAL A 518 -1.60 17.12 18.47
N TYR A 519 -2.91 17.30 18.28
CA TYR A 519 -3.87 16.21 18.49
C TYR A 519 -3.70 15.07 17.47
N CYS A 520 -3.31 15.37 16.23
CA CYS A 520 -2.98 14.36 15.23
C CYS A 520 -1.70 13.62 15.60
N GLN A 521 -0.69 14.32 16.12
CA GLN A 521 0.55 13.68 16.59
C GLN A 521 0.27 12.72 17.77
N ILE A 522 -0.58 13.12 18.71
CA ILE A 522 -1.04 12.24 19.80
C ILE A 522 -1.80 11.04 19.22
N PHE A 523 -2.65 11.25 18.21
CA PHE A 523 -3.36 10.17 17.55
C PHE A 523 -2.42 9.17 16.86
N ILE A 524 -1.39 9.66 16.15
CA ILE A 524 -0.34 8.81 15.55
C ILE A 524 0.35 7.96 16.63
N ALA A 525 0.72 8.57 17.76
CA ALA A 525 1.33 7.86 18.87
C ALA A 525 0.39 6.78 19.46
N LEU A 526 -0.89 7.11 19.64
CA LEU A 526 -1.90 6.16 20.12
C LEU A 526 -2.10 4.98 19.15
N LEU A 527 -2.09 5.26 17.85
CA LEU A 527 -2.25 4.27 16.79
C LEU A 527 -1.05 3.30 16.72
N ILE A 528 0.16 3.79 16.99
CA ILE A 528 1.34 2.94 17.11
C ILE A 528 1.27 2.10 18.40
N VAL A 529 0.95 2.73 19.53
CA VAL A 529 0.91 2.08 20.84
C VAL A 529 -0.18 1.01 20.92
N SER A 530 -1.34 1.22 20.32
CA SER A 530 -2.46 0.28 20.36
C SER A 530 -2.11 -1.11 19.80
N SER A 531 -1.31 -1.17 18.73
CA SER A 531 -0.86 -2.43 18.13
C SER A 531 0.26 -3.08 18.92
N ILE A 532 1.30 -2.32 19.30
CA ILE A 532 2.50 -2.86 19.93
C ILE A 532 2.28 -3.26 21.38
N SER A 533 1.48 -2.48 22.12
CA SER A 533 1.18 -2.76 23.53
C SER A 533 0.39 -4.06 23.74
N CYS A 534 -0.23 -4.61 22.69
CA CYS A 534 -0.92 -5.90 22.75
C CYS A 534 0.00 -7.03 23.23
N VAL A 535 1.27 -7.05 22.83
CA VAL A 535 2.26 -8.06 23.23
C VAL A 535 2.55 -8.01 24.75
N PRO A 536 3.05 -6.91 25.33
CA PRO A 536 3.31 -6.85 26.77
C PRO A 536 2.03 -6.91 27.62
N ILE A 537 0.91 -6.32 27.19
CA ILE A 537 -0.35 -6.38 27.94
C ILE A 537 -0.85 -7.83 28.06
N ALA A 538 -0.83 -8.59 26.96
CA ALA A 538 -1.22 -10.00 26.99
C ALA A 538 -0.29 -10.83 27.88
N ALA A 539 1.03 -10.58 27.83
CA ALA A 539 2.00 -11.26 28.68
C ALA A 539 1.74 -10.97 30.18
N ILE A 540 1.51 -9.71 30.56
CA ILE A 540 1.18 -9.30 31.94
C ILE A 540 -0.16 -9.93 32.37
N TYR A 541 -1.16 -9.92 31.49
CA TYR A 541 -2.46 -10.54 31.77
C TYR A 541 -2.33 -12.04 32.03
N ALA A 542 -1.58 -12.77 31.18
CA ALA A 542 -1.31 -14.18 31.35
C ALA A 542 -0.53 -14.46 32.65
N PHE A 543 0.46 -13.63 32.98
CA PHE A 543 1.20 -13.71 34.24
C PHE A 543 0.26 -13.59 35.46
N CYS A 544 -0.57 -12.54 35.49
CA CYS A 544 -1.53 -12.29 36.56
C CYS A 544 -2.55 -13.43 36.71
N LEU A 545 -3.07 -13.98 35.60
CA LEU A 545 -3.98 -15.13 35.63
C LEU A 545 -3.31 -16.37 36.20
N ARG A 546 -2.07 -16.65 35.80
CA ARG A 546 -1.32 -17.81 36.28
C ARG A 546 -1.01 -17.68 37.77
N HIS A 547 -0.62 -16.48 38.21
CA HIS A 547 -0.42 -16.17 39.63
C HIS A 547 -1.71 -16.36 40.45
N LYS A 548 -2.86 -15.84 39.97
CA LYS A 548 -4.16 -16.04 40.64
C LYS A 548 -4.55 -17.52 40.72
N ARG A 549 -4.29 -18.31 39.68
CA ARG A 549 -4.53 -19.77 39.71
C ARG A 549 -3.62 -20.47 40.70
N ALA A 550 -2.33 -20.12 40.75
CA ALA A 550 -1.38 -20.68 41.71
C ALA A 550 -1.80 -20.37 43.17
N VAL A 551 -2.18 -19.12 43.47
CA VAL A 551 -2.69 -18.73 44.80
C VAL A 551 -3.94 -19.53 45.18
N LYS A 552 -4.93 -19.66 44.27
CA LYS A 552 -6.14 -20.46 44.54
C LYS A 552 -5.85 -21.95 44.77
N VAL A 553 -4.87 -22.52 44.06
CA VAL A 553 -4.45 -23.91 44.29
C VAL A 553 -3.79 -24.05 45.66
N CYS A 554 -2.92 -23.11 46.06
CA CYS A 554 -2.32 -23.11 47.40
C CYS A 554 -3.36 -22.93 48.52
N GLU A 555 -4.34 -22.05 48.35
CA GLU A 555 -5.46 -21.88 49.30
C GLU A 555 -6.37 -23.13 49.38
N GLY A 556 -6.61 -23.79 48.24
CA GLY A 556 -7.35 -25.05 48.17
C GLY A 556 -6.62 -26.23 48.83
N VAL A 557 -5.30 -26.28 48.72
CA VAL A 557 -4.48 -27.31 49.41
C VAL A 557 -4.47 -27.08 50.93
N ASN A 558 -4.37 -25.82 51.38
CA ASN A 558 -4.38 -25.49 52.81
C ASN A 558 -5.73 -25.75 53.50
N THR A 559 -6.84 -25.68 52.76
CA THR A 559 -8.19 -26.01 53.27
C THR A 559 -8.47 -27.52 53.32
N VAL A 560 -7.83 -28.31 52.46
CA VAL A 560 -7.90 -29.78 52.52
C VAL A 560 -6.97 -30.33 53.61
N SER A 561 -5.81 -29.71 53.84
CA SER A 561 -4.91 -30.15 54.93
C SER A 561 -5.46 -29.86 56.34
N SER A 562 -6.33 -28.86 56.52
CA SER A 562 -6.96 -28.55 57.81
C SER A 562 -8.22 -29.38 58.11
N THR A 563 -8.73 -30.13 57.13
CA THR A 563 -9.86 -31.07 57.30
C THR A 563 -9.40 -32.53 57.44
N VAL A 564 -8.10 -32.80 57.25
CA VAL A 564 -7.47 -34.12 57.41
C VAL A 564 -6.42 -34.03 58.53
N THR A 565 -6.86 -33.68 59.73
CA THR A 565 -6.14 -33.99 60.97
C THR A 565 -7.17 -34.50 61.97
N PRO A 566 -7.09 -35.78 62.41
CA PRO A 566 -8.06 -36.39 63.33
C PRO A 566 -8.01 -35.79 64.73
#